data_AF-A0A842ST22-F1
#
_entry.id   AF-A0A842ST22-F1
#
_cell.length_a   1.000
_cell.length_b   1.000
_cell.length_c   1.000
_cell.angle_alpha   90.00
_cell.angle_beta   90.00
_cell.angle_gamma   90.00
#
_symmetry.space_group_name_H-M   'P 1'
#
loop_
_entity.id
_entity.type
_entity.pdbx_description
1 polymer ?
#
loop_
_entity_poly.entity_id
_entity_poly.type
_entity_poly.pdbx_seq_one_letter_code
_entity_poly.pdbx_strand_id
1 'polypeptide(L)' 'MYGASWCSHCKDQKEMFGDSWKHIDYIECSGANACRKAGIRGYPTWEIDGNRYPGAASFEQLSSYSGCGLG' A
#
# COMPACT_ATOMS: atom_id res chain seq x y z
N MET A 1 -2.89 -2.32 0.82
CA MET A 1 -2.14 -1.08 1.10
C MET A 1 -2.93 -0.16 2.03
N TYR A 2 -2.32 0.26 3.12
CA TYR A 2 -2.81 1.35 3.96
C TYR A 2 -2.32 2.68 3.41
N GLY A 3 -3.21 3.63 3.16
CA GLY A 3 -2.81 4.95 2.66
C GLY A 3 -3.87 6.01 2.94
N ALA A 4 -3.59 7.24 2.51
CA ALA A 4 -4.54 8.32 2.63
C ALA A 4 -4.85 8.96 1.28
N SER A 5 -6.10 9.30 1.00
CA SER A 5 -6.52 9.94 -0.26
C SER A 5 -5.79 11.27 -0.56
N TRP A 6 -5.36 11.99 0.47
CA TRP A 6 -4.61 13.24 0.37
C TRP A 6 -3.08 13.04 0.26
N CYS A 7 -2.56 11.83 0.51
CA CYS A 7 -1.13 11.54 0.52
C CYS A 7 -0.62 11.42 -0.92
N SER A 8 0.37 12.26 -1.28
CA SER A 8 0.96 12.29 -2.64
C SER A 8 1.55 10.94 -3.03
N HIS A 9 2.41 10.36 -2.19
CA HIS A 9 3.03 9.06 -2.45
C HIS A 9 2.01 7.91 -2.58
N CYS A 10 0.85 8.04 -1.94
CA CYS A 10 -0.23 7.07 -2.05
C CYS A 10 -0.93 7.18 -3.42
N LYS A 11 -1.04 8.40 -3.96
CA LYS A 11 -1.52 8.64 -5.33
C LYS A 11 -0.52 8.13 -6.34
N ASP A 12 0.76 8.46 -6.19
CA ASP A 12 1.83 7.99 -7.09
C ASP A 12 1.84 6.46 -7.16
N GLN A 13 1.80 5.80 -5.99
CA GLN A 13 1.73 4.34 -5.91
C GLN A 13 0.49 3.80 -6.61
N LYS A 14 -0.68 4.42 -6.43
CA LYS A 14 -1.92 4.01 -7.08
C LYS A 14 -1.84 4.16 -8.60
N GLU A 15 -1.29 5.26 -9.09
CA GLU A 15 -1.12 5.55 -10.51
C GLU A 15 -0.20 4.54 -11.19
N MET A 16 0.83 4.04 -10.50
CA MET A 16 1.70 2.97 -11.03
C MET A 16 0.90 1.74 -11.46
N PHE A 17 -0.15 1.36 -10.72
CA PHE A 17 -0.99 0.20 -11.06
C PHE A 17 -2.05 0.49 -12.12
N GLY A 18 -2.34 1.76 -12.43
CA GLY A 18 -3.41 2.14 -13.36
C GLY A 18 -4.73 1.41 -13.06
N ASP A 19 -5.32 0.81 -14.09
CA ASP A 19 -6.60 0.08 -13.99
C ASP A 19 -6.54 -1.16 -13.10
N SER A 20 -5.35 -1.73 -12.90
CA SER A 20 -5.14 -2.89 -12.03
C SER A 20 -5.26 -2.53 -10.55
N TRP A 21 -5.29 -1.24 -10.21
CA TRP A 21 -5.50 -0.79 -8.83
C TRP A 21 -6.77 -1.34 -8.20
N LYS A 22 -7.81 -1.63 -8.99
CA LYS A 22 -9.07 -2.23 -8.52
C LYS A 22 -8.89 -3.59 -7.84
N HIS A 23 -7.76 -4.25 -8.06
CA HIS A 23 -7.41 -5.53 -7.44
C HIS A 23 -6.59 -5.37 -6.16
N ILE A 24 -6.18 -4.15 -5.82
CA ILE A 24 -5.42 -3.86 -4.61
C ILE A 24 -6.38 -3.63 -3.46
N ASP A 25 -6.22 -4.41 -2.38
CA ASP A 25 -6.91 -4.18 -1.13
C ASP A 25 -6.41 -2.90 -0.47
N TYR A 26 -7.08 -1.78 -0.76
CA TYR A 26 -6.74 -0.47 -0.22
C TYR A 26 -7.58 -0.12 1.00
N ILE A 27 -6.91 0.26 2.09
CA ILE A 27 -7.54 0.75 3.32
C ILE A 27 -7.29 2.25 3.42
N GLU A 28 -8.39 3.01 3.35
CA GLU A 28 -8.37 4.46 3.51
C GLU A 28 -8.17 4.85 4.98
N CYS A 29 -7.02 5.46 5.25
CA CYS A 29 -6.59 5.93 6.55
C CYS A 29 -6.86 7.42 6.78
N SER A 30 -7.42 8.16 5.80
CA SER A 30 -7.91 9.52 6.03
C SER A 30 -9.12 9.48 6.95
N GLY A 31 -8.90 9.64 8.26
CA GLY A 31 -9.93 9.61 9.27
C GLY A 31 -9.58 8.74 10.47
N ALA A 32 -10.58 8.08 11.04
CA ALA A 32 -10.56 7.48 12.36
C ALA A 32 -9.36 6.54 12.64
N ASN A 33 -9.11 6.37 13.94
CA ASN A 33 -8.11 5.53 14.63
C ASN A 33 -7.78 4.13 14.07
N ALA A 34 -8.44 3.62 13.03
CA ALA A 34 -8.24 2.28 12.50
C ALA A 34 -6.77 2.00 12.14
N CYS A 35 -6.13 2.85 11.35
CA CYS A 35 -4.73 2.65 10.96
C CYS A 35 -3.76 2.89 12.14
N ARG A 36 -4.11 3.81 13.07
CA ARG A 36 -3.34 4.02 14.31
C ARG A 36 -3.42 2.81 15.25
N LYS A 37 -4.61 2.21 15.40
CA LYS A 37 -4.84 0.98 16.17
C LYS A 37 -4.17 -0.23 15.52
N ALA A 38 -4.15 -0.28 14.19
CA ALA A 38 -3.39 -1.27 13.45
C ALA A 38 -1.87 -1.07 13.62
N GLY A 39 -1.40 0.09 14.10
CA GLY A 39 0.03 0.38 14.28
C GLY A 39 0.73 0.84 13.01
N ILE A 40 -0.02 1.35 12.03
CA ILE A 40 0.52 1.98 10.83
C ILE A 40 1.05 3.37 11.21
N ARG A 41 2.34 3.60 10.98
CA ARG A 41 3.05 4.82 11.39
C ARG A 41 3.26 5.84 10.27
N GLY A 42 3.03 5.44 9.02
CA GLY A 42 3.24 6.27 7.84
C GLY A 42 2.52 5.72 6.61
N TYR A 43 2.37 6.56 5.59
CA TYR A 43 1.66 6.24 4.37
C TYR A 43 2.54 6.49 3.13
N PRO A 44 2.42 5.66 2.07
CA PRO A 44 1.69 4.39 2.08
C PRO A 44 2.42 3.32 2.93
N THR A 45 1.70 2.30 3.37
CA THR A 45 2.28 1.07 3.96
C THR A 45 1.64 -0.14 3.32
N TRP A 46 2.45 -1.07 2.83
CA TRP A 46 2.01 -2.36 2.33
C TRP A 46 1.97 -3.38 3.46
N GLU A 47 0.88 -4.13 3.55
CA GLU A 47 0.78 -5.31 4.41
C GLU A 47 0.55 -6.51 3.50
N ILE A 48 1.50 -7.43 3.52
CA ILE A 48 1.55 -8.61 2.64
C ILE A 48 1.99 -9.77 3.53
N ASP A 49 1.17 -10.82 3.59
CA ASP A 49 1.37 -11.99 4.45
C ASP A 49 1.70 -11.65 5.92
N GLY A 50 1.05 -10.62 6.45
CA GLY A 50 1.26 -10.14 7.83
C GLY A 50 2.52 -9.30 8.05
N ASN A 51 3.39 -9.18 7.04
CA ASN A 51 4.56 -8.31 7.07
C ASN A 51 4.22 -6.91 6.58
N ARG A 52 4.89 -5.90 7.15
CA ARG A 52 4.64 -4.49 6.85
C ARG A 52 5.85 -3.83 6.19
N TYR A 53 5.59 -3.20 5.05
CA TYR A 53 6.58 -2.51 4.25
C TYR A 53 6.16 -1.04 4.12
N PRO A 54 6.75 -0.13 4.92
CA PRO A 54 6.43 1.28 4.85
C PRO A 54 7.01 1.92 3.58
N GLY A 55 6.31 2.91 3.05
CA GLY A 55 6.69 3.66 1.86
C GLY A 55 6.11 3.11 0.57
N ALA A 56 6.27 3.90 -0.50
CA ALA A 56 5.97 3.44 -1.85
C ALA A 56 6.99 2.36 -2.26
N ALA A 57 6.54 1.40 -3.06
CA ALA A 57 7.29 0.24 -3.49
C ALA A 57 7.14 0.04 -5.00
N SER A 58 8.25 -0.32 -5.65
CA SER A 58 8.27 -0.72 -7.06
C SER A 58 7.59 -2.08 -7.26
N PHE A 59 7.30 -2.44 -8.52
CA PHE A 59 6.73 -3.76 -8.81
C PHE A 59 7.68 -4.90 -8.44
N GLU A 60 8.99 -4.71 -8.57
CA GLU A 60 10.00 -5.68 -8.17
C GLU A 60 9.99 -5.90 -6.65
N GLN A 61 9.86 -4.81 -5.88
CA GLN A 61 9.72 -4.90 -4.43
C GLN A 61 8.43 -5.62 -4.04
N LEU A 62 7.31 -5.24 -4.65
CA LEU A 62 6.01 -5.86 -4.37
C LEU A 62 5.96 -7.34 -4.77
N SER A 63 6.61 -7.70 -5.87
CA SER A 63 6.84 -9.07 -6.31
C SER A 63 7.65 -9.85 -5.28
N SER A 64 8.75 -9.28 -4.80
CA SER A 64 9.58 -9.87 -3.72
C SER A 64 8.80 -10.06 -2.42
N TYR A 65 7.97 -9.07 -2.03
CA TYR A 65 7.18 -9.15 -0.80
C TYR A 65 6.05 -10.18 -0.85
N SER A 66 5.43 -10.35 -2.02
CA SER A 66 4.29 -11.27 -2.22
C SER A 66 4.69 -12.67 -2.68
N GLY A 67 5.96 -12.88 -3.06
CA GLY A 67 6.41 -14.09 -3.73
C GLY A 67 5.78 -14.29 -5.12
N CYS A 68 5.08 -13.28 -5.66
CA CYS A 68 4.47 -13.33 -6.98
C CYS A 68 5.49 -12.88 -8.03
N GLY A 69 5.96 -13.78 -8.89
CA GLY A 69 6.94 -13.43 -9.93
C GLY A 69 6.35 -12.46 -10.97
N LEU A 70 7.15 -11.48 -11.40
CA LEU A 70 6.84 -10.66 -12.57
C LEU A 70 7.06 -11.52 -13.82
N GLY A 71 5.97 -12.02 -14.41
CA GLY A 71 5.96 -12.86 -15.61
C GLY A 71 5.77 -12.08 -16.90
#